data_AF-A0A2X3ENA1-F1
#
_entry.id   AF-A0A2X3ENA1-F1
#
_cell.length_a   1.000
_cell.length_b   1.000
_cell.length_c   1.000
_cell.angle_alpha   90.00
_cell.angle_beta   90.00
_cell.angle_gamma   90.00
#
_symmetry.space_group_name_H-M   'P 1'
#
loop_
_entity.id
_entity.type
_entity.pdbx_description
1 polymer ?
#
loop_
_entity_poly.entity_id
_entity_poly.type
_entity_poly.pdbx_seq_one_letter_code
_entity_poly.pdbx_strand_id
1 'polypeptide(L)'
;MAFKSMKKGNEPKIVDGDKVEEFVSQASGETQELNTGIRQNESVKPAMKTFIVHMEESLHTRLKNYRNTEAKKIETINYIANVAVDAWLKERGF
;
A
#
# COMPACT_ATOMS: atom_id res chain seq x y z
N MET A 1 34.01 60.70 24.51
CA MET A 1 33.66 59.26 24.48
C MET A 1 32.86 59.01 23.23
N ALA A 2 33.36 58.19 22.31
CA ALA A 2 32.74 57.91 21.02
C ALA A 2 31.85 56.65 21.14
N PHE A 3 30.58 56.78 20.80
CA PHE A 3 29.64 55.65 20.75
C PHE A 3 29.92 54.81 19.50
N LYS A 4 30.26 53.54 19.74
CA LYS A 4 30.56 52.53 18.74
C LYS A 4 29.26 52.12 18.03
N SER A 5 29.25 52.31 16.71
CA SER A 5 28.17 51.91 15.81
C SER A 5 27.92 50.39 15.87
N MET A 6 26.65 50.01 16.07
CA MET A 6 26.16 48.63 15.99
C MET A 6 25.77 48.35 14.54
N LYS A 7 26.46 47.41 13.90
CA LYS A 7 26.19 47.00 12.50
C LYS A 7 25.06 45.96 12.44
N LYS A 8 24.02 46.32 11.69
CA LYS A 8 23.38 45.58 10.58
C LYS A 8 22.93 44.12 10.80
N GLY A 9 21.61 43.93 10.69
CA GLY A 9 20.99 42.95 9.78
C GLY A 9 20.82 41.53 10.31
N ASN A 10 19.68 41.25 10.94
CA ASN A 10 19.17 39.89 11.06
C ASN A 10 18.39 39.60 9.76
N GLU A 11 19.09 39.12 8.73
CA GLU A 11 18.46 38.63 7.50
C GLU A 11 17.71 37.34 7.83
N PRO A 12 16.41 37.21 7.50
CA PRO A 12 15.76 35.91 7.54
C PRO A 12 16.46 35.04 6.49
N LYS A 13 17.02 33.91 6.92
CA LYS A 13 17.58 32.91 6.00
C LYS A 13 16.45 32.49 5.06
N ILE A 14 16.51 32.95 3.82
CA ILE A 14 15.63 32.49 2.74
C ILE A 14 15.96 31.01 2.60
N VAL A 15 15.03 30.17 3.06
CA VAL A 15 15.11 28.73 2.82
C VAL A 15 14.84 28.57 1.32
N ASP A 16 15.85 28.10 0.58
CA ASP A 16 15.74 27.82 -0.85
C ASP A 16 14.43 27.07 -1.12
N GLY A 17 13.54 27.64 -1.94
CA GLY A 17 12.23 27.07 -2.26
C GLY A 17 12.35 25.62 -2.74
N ASP A 18 13.44 25.30 -3.44
CA ASP A 18 13.77 23.97 -3.93
C ASP A 18 13.86 22.91 -2.83
N LYS A 19 14.35 23.26 -1.63
CA LYS A 19 14.46 22.32 -0.49
C LYS A 19 13.09 22.07 0.17
N VAL A 20 12.19 23.03 0.07
CA VAL A 20 10.82 22.89 0.60
C VAL A 20 10.00 22.02 -0.33
N GLU A 21 10.15 22.19 -1.64
CA GLU A 21 9.48 21.33 -2.63
C GLU A 21 9.97 19.88 -2.57
N GLU A 22 11.28 19.66 -2.37
CA GLU A 22 11.83 18.30 -2.20
C GLU A 22 11.32 17.63 -0.91
N PHE A 23 11.23 18.37 0.20
CA PHE A 23 10.66 17.85 1.45
C PHE A 23 9.17 17.54 1.34
N VAL A 24 8.38 18.42 0.70
CA VAL A 24 6.95 18.20 0.47
C VAL A 24 6.72 17.02 -0.46
N SER A 25 7.54 16.86 -1.50
CA SER A 25 7.45 15.72 -2.44
C SER A 25 7.80 14.39 -1.77
N GLN A 26 8.77 14.36 -0.85
CA GLN A 26 9.07 13.16 -0.08
C GLN A 26 7.98 12.82 0.94
N ALA A 27 7.31 13.82 1.51
CA ALA A 27 6.22 13.63 2.46
C ALA A 27 4.86 13.30 1.80
N SER A 28 4.63 13.73 0.56
CA SER A 28 3.40 13.47 -0.19
C SER A 28 3.29 12.04 -0.74
N GLY A 29 4.38 11.25 -0.65
CA GLY A 29 4.38 9.83 -1.03
C GLY A 29 4.31 9.58 -2.54
N GLU A 30 4.44 10.62 -3.37
CA GLU A 30 4.54 10.46 -4.81
C GLU A 30 5.98 10.09 -5.18
N THR A 31 6.29 8.79 -5.15
CA THR A 31 7.48 8.29 -5.86
C THR A 31 7.34 8.63 -7.33
N GLN A 32 8.12 9.61 -7.82
CA GLN A 32 8.38 9.74 -9.24
C GLN A 32 8.96 8.42 -9.73
N GLU A 33 8.20 7.70 -10.54
CA GLU A 33 8.71 6.59 -11.34
C GLU A 33 9.70 7.16 -12.35
N LEU A 34 10.92 7.45 -11.89
CA LEU A 34 12.04 7.65 -12.78
C LEU A 34 12.29 6.32 -13.49
N ASN A 35 11.84 6.27 -14.74
CA ASN A 35 12.17 5.27 -15.74
C ASN A 35 13.70 5.24 -15.97
N THR A 36 14.44 4.64 -15.04
CA THR A 36 15.84 4.25 -15.25
C THR A 36 16.23 3.15 -14.27
N GLY A 37 16.23 1.91 -14.78
CA GLY A 37 17.19 0.89 -14.39
C GLY A 37 17.09 0.29 -12.99
N ILE A 38 16.58 -0.95 -12.95
CA ILE A 38 17.00 -2.00 -12.01
C ILE A 38 16.95 -1.58 -10.52
N ARG A 39 15.74 -1.58 -9.94
CA ARG A 39 15.60 -1.75 -8.48
C ARG A 39 15.65 -3.23 -8.14
N GLN A 40 16.80 -3.66 -7.64
CA GLN A 40 16.99 -4.98 -7.04
C GLN A 40 16.12 -5.09 -5.78
N ASN A 41 15.48 -6.26 -5.61
CA ASN A 41 14.71 -6.71 -4.44
C ASN A 41 13.24 -6.28 -4.31
N GLU A 42 12.47 -6.27 -5.39
CA GLU A 42 11.06 -6.63 -5.25
C GLU A 42 10.97 -8.15 -5.19
N SER A 43 10.58 -8.70 -4.03
CA SER A 43 10.05 -10.07 -3.97
C SER A 43 8.93 -10.13 -5.01
N VAL A 44 9.20 -10.76 -6.15
CA VAL A 44 8.24 -10.88 -7.25
C VAL A 44 6.99 -11.51 -6.65
N LYS A 45 5.95 -10.69 -6.41
CA LYS A 45 4.69 -11.21 -5.88
C LYS A 45 4.24 -12.26 -6.89
N PRO A 46 3.91 -13.48 -6.44
CA PRO A 46 3.53 -14.54 -7.36
C PRO A 46 2.37 -14.04 -8.20
N ALA A 47 2.46 -14.26 -9.51
CA ALA A 47 1.42 -13.84 -10.44
C ALA A 47 0.10 -14.51 -10.02
N MET A 48 -0.85 -13.70 -9.54
CA MET A 48 -2.18 -14.19 -9.17
C MET A 48 -3.01 -14.39 -10.43
N LYS A 49 -3.59 -15.59 -10.59
CA LYS A 49 -4.56 -15.86 -11.64
C LYS A 49 -5.95 -15.44 -11.17
N THR A 50 -6.65 -14.67 -11.98
CA THR A 50 -8.04 -14.27 -11.74
C THR A 50 -8.95 -15.09 -12.66
N PHE A 51 -10.01 -15.67 -12.11
CA PHE A 51 -11.06 -16.34 -12.87
C PHE A 51 -12.42 -16.09 -12.23
N ILE A 52 -13.48 -16.16 -13.05
CA ILE A 52 -14.86 -16.01 -12.61
C ILE A 52 -15.42 -17.40 -12.31
N VAL A 53 -15.96 -17.58 -11.11
CA VAL A 53 -16.65 -18.81 -10.70
C VAL A 53 -18.15 -18.54 -10.66
N HIS A 54 -18.90 -19.26 -11.47
CA HIS A 54 -20.35 -19.30 -11.38
C HIS A 54 -20.75 -20.32 -10.31
N MET A 55 -21.61 -19.92 -9.38
CA MET A 55 -22.10 -20.76 -8.31
C MET A 55 -23.57 -20.47 -8.02
N GLU A 56 -24.23 -21.36 -7.30
CA GLU A 56 -25.62 -21.15 -6.87
C GLU A 56 -25.76 -19.89 -6.02
N GLU A 57 -26.86 -19.16 -6.22
CA GLU A 57 -27.17 -17.93 -5.48
C GLU A 57 -27.28 -18.18 -3.97
N SER A 58 -27.82 -19.34 -3.59
CA SER A 58 -27.94 -19.78 -2.20
C SER A 58 -26.56 -19.86 -1.52
N LEU A 59 -25.57 -20.42 -2.22
CA LEU A 59 -24.20 -20.56 -1.74
C LEU A 59 -23.52 -19.19 -1.63
N HIS A 60 -23.67 -18.34 -2.64
CA HIS A 60 -23.13 -16.98 -2.61
C HIS A 60 -23.68 -16.16 -1.44
N THR A 61 -24.98 -16.27 -1.19
CA THR A 61 -25.65 -15.61 -0.06
C THR A 61 -25.13 -16.13 1.28
N ARG A 62 -24.96 -17.44 1.42
CA ARG A 62 -24.35 -18.05 2.61
C ARG A 62 -22.92 -17.56 2.85
N LEU A 63 -22.10 -17.47 1.79
CA LEU A 63 -20.73 -16.94 1.86
C LEU A 63 -20.68 -15.49 2.31
N LYS A 64 -21.58 -14.64 1.79
CA LYS A 64 -21.71 -13.25 2.23
C LYS A 64 -22.09 -13.15 3.71
N ASN A 65 -23.06 -13.95 4.15
CA ASN A 65 -23.50 -13.96 5.54
C ASN A 65 -22.37 -14.41 6.47
N TYR A 66 -21.71 -15.53 6.14
CA TYR A 66 -20.55 -16.03 6.89
C TYR A 66 -19.45 -14.98 7.03
N ARG A 67 -19.12 -14.27 5.95
CA ARG A 67 -18.15 -13.17 5.99
C ARG A 67 -18.55 -12.06 6.98
N ASN A 68 -19.84 -11.76 7.08
CA ASN A 68 -20.33 -10.67 7.92
C ASN A 68 -20.44 -11.08 9.40
N THR A 69 -20.60 -12.36 9.72
CA THR A 69 -20.87 -12.85 11.08
C THR A 69 -19.69 -13.54 11.75
N GLU A 70 -19.07 -14.49 11.06
CA GLU A 70 -18.12 -15.46 11.65
C GLU A 70 -16.67 -15.21 11.21
N ALA A 71 -16.48 -14.62 10.03
CA ALA A 71 -15.14 -14.30 9.57
C ALA A 71 -14.49 -13.26 10.50
N LYS A 72 -13.16 -13.28 10.60
CA LYS A 72 -12.36 -12.34 11.43
C LYS A 72 -12.43 -10.87 10.97
N LYS A 73 -13.46 -10.48 10.21
CA LYS A 73 -13.70 -9.19 9.52
C LYS A 73 -12.65 -8.78 8.49
N ILE A 74 -11.49 -9.42 8.49
CA ILE A 74 -10.38 -9.20 7.55
C ILE A 74 -10.42 -10.16 6.34
N GLU A 75 -11.18 -11.25 6.44
CA GLU A 75 -11.20 -12.29 5.42
C GLU A 75 -12.10 -11.87 4.26
N THR A 76 -11.56 -11.92 3.04
CA THR A 76 -12.32 -11.68 1.81
C THR A 76 -13.00 -12.97 1.36
N ILE A 77 -14.04 -12.84 0.52
CA ILE A 77 -14.70 -14.00 -0.10
C ILE A 77 -13.68 -14.87 -0.86
N ASN A 78 -12.72 -14.22 -1.55
CA ASN A 78 -11.65 -14.91 -2.27
C ASN A 78 -10.72 -15.67 -1.33
N TYR A 79 -10.39 -15.10 -0.17
CA TYR A 79 -9.59 -15.80 0.84
C TYR A 79 -10.30 -17.06 1.33
N ILE A 80 -11.59 -16.94 1.67
CA ILE A 80 -12.41 -18.08 2.13
C ILE A 80 -12.48 -19.16 1.05
N ALA A 81 -12.69 -18.76 -0.22
CA ALA A 81 -12.71 -19.69 -1.35
C ALA A 81 -11.37 -20.42 -1.52
N ASN A 82 -10.24 -19.70 -1.44
CA ASN A 82 -8.92 -20.32 -1.55
C ASN A 82 -8.65 -21.32 -0.42
N VAL A 83 -9.00 -20.98 0.83
CA VAL A 83 -8.86 -21.89 1.98
C VAL A 83 -9.73 -23.14 1.78
N ALA A 84 -10.96 -22.99 1.31
CA ALA A 84 -11.85 -24.12 1.05
C ALA A 84 -11.33 -25.03 -0.06
N VAL A 85 -10.79 -24.45 -1.15
CA VAL A 85 -10.20 -25.21 -2.26
C VAL A 85 -8.94 -25.95 -1.80
N ASP A 86 -8.03 -25.27 -1.07
CA ASP A 86 -6.81 -25.88 -0.53
C ASP A 86 -7.12 -27.05 0.41
N ALA A 87 -8.10 -26.90 1.31
CA ALA A 87 -8.56 -27.98 2.18
C ALA A 87 -9.12 -29.17 1.37
N TRP A 88 -9.98 -28.89 0.39
CA TRP A 88 -10.59 -29.90 -0.48
C TRP A 88 -9.57 -30.68 -1.32
N LEU A 89 -8.49 -30.02 -1.76
CA LEU A 89 -7.37 -30.62 -2.49
C LEU A 89 -6.52 -31.51 -1.58
N LYS A 90 -6.14 -31.01 -0.39
CA LYS A 90 -5.36 -31.75 0.60
C LYS A 90 -6.04 -33.04 1.04
N GLU A 91 -7.36 -33.00 1.26
CA GLU A 91 -8.15 -34.19 1.59
C GLU A 91 -8.08 -35.28 0.51
N ARG A 92 -7.78 -34.91 -0.75
CA ARG A 92 -7.66 -35.83 -1.88
C ARG A 92 -6.21 -36.19 -2.22
N GLY A 93 -5.24 -35.68 -1.46
CA GLY A 93 -3.81 -35.93 -1.68
C GLY A 93 -3.20 -35.15 -2.86
N PHE A 94 -3.81 -34.02 -3.24
CA PHE A 94 -3.20 -33.05 -4.15
C PHE A 94 -2.43 -31.97 -3.39
#